data_AF-A0A2S0L5M0-F1
#
_entry.id   AF-A0A2S0L5M0-F1
#
_cell.length_a   1.000
_cell.length_b   1.000
_cell.length_c   1.000
_cell.angle_alpha   90.00
_cell.angle_beta   90.00
_cell.angle_gamma   90.00
#
_symmetry.space_group_name_H-M   'P 1'
#
loop_
_entity.id
_entity.type
_entity.pdbx_description
1 polymer ?
#
loop_
_entity_poly.entity_id
_entity_poly.type
_entity_poly.pdbx_seq_one_letter_code
_entity_poly.pdbx_strand_id
1 'polypeptide(L)'
;MMTAKEFMNEYRRIGERITQLDNQIFDIEQTLGVKAVSYDGMPGGDSISKVTEDTAVKLATLREKQKKLRDELWKQRVKIEEAIYKLSNADHAEVLRRRYIRMQTFETIAEEMYMTERWVYILHGRALQDIANQQNYKTVQ
;
A
#
# COMPACT_ATOMS: atom_id res chain seq x y z
N MET A 1 -11.31 -19.49 2.89
CA MET A 1 -10.65 -18.69 3.96
C MET A 1 -9.49 -17.95 3.34
N MET A 2 -9.26 -16.69 3.72
CA MET A 2 -8.06 -15.95 3.29
C MET A 2 -6.82 -16.57 3.96
N THR A 3 -5.74 -16.73 3.22
CA THR A 3 -4.46 -17.22 3.76
C THR A 3 -3.72 -16.14 4.53
N ALA A 4 -2.82 -16.53 5.46
CA ALA A 4 -1.96 -15.57 6.16
C ALA A 4 -1.13 -14.71 5.18
N LYS A 5 -0.66 -15.30 4.08
CA LYS A 5 0.09 -14.60 3.04
C LYS A 5 -0.75 -13.55 2.32
N GLU A 6 -2.01 -13.86 1.99
CA GLU A 6 -2.93 -12.90 1.38
C GLU A 6 -3.27 -11.75 2.33
N PHE A 7 -3.56 -12.07 3.60
CA PHE A 7 -3.79 -11.08 4.65
C PHE A 7 -2.61 -10.09 4.76
N MET A 8 -1.38 -10.61 4.81
CA MET A 8 -0.18 -9.78 4.90
C MET A 8 0.08 -8.96 3.62
N ASN A 9 -0.18 -9.54 2.44
CA ASN A 9 0.01 -8.87 1.15
C ASN A 9 -1.01 -7.75 0.88
N GLU A 10 -2.14 -7.71 1.58
CA GLU A 10 -3.16 -6.69 1.36
C GLU A 10 -2.63 -5.27 1.60
N TYR A 11 -1.72 -5.10 2.57
CA TYR A 11 -1.03 -3.81 2.78
C TYR A 11 -0.26 -3.34 1.54
N ARG A 12 0.43 -4.26 0.85
CA ARG A 12 1.14 -3.96 -0.40
C ARG A 12 0.18 -3.56 -1.51
N ARG A 13 -0.90 -4.32 -1.68
CA ARG A 13 -1.92 -4.05 -2.72
C ARG A 13 -2.58 -2.68 -2.53
N ILE A 14 -2.91 -2.31 -1.29
CA ILE A 14 -3.45 -0.99 -0.99
C ILE A 14 -2.41 0.10 -1.32
N GLY A 15 -1.14 -0.11 -0.94
CA GLY A 15 -0.04 0.79 -1.27
C GLY A 15 0.13 1.01 -2.79
N GLU A 16 0.12 -0.06 -3.57
CA GLU A 16 0.21 0.00 -5.04
C GLU A 16 -0.95 0.80 -5.66
N ARG A 17 -2.18 0.63 -5.14
CA ARG A 17 -3.34 1.41 -5.58
C ARG A 17 -3.21 2.90 -5.23
N ILE A 18 -2.65 3.22 -4.08
CA ILE A 18 -2.37 4.61 -3.68
C ILE A 18 -1.36 5.23 -4.67
N THR A 19 -0.27 4.53 -4.99
CA THR A 19 0.72 4.99 -5.98
C THR A 19 0.09 5.22 -7.35
N GLN A 20 -0.80 4.33 -7.80
CA GLN A 20 -1.52 4.53 -9.06
C GLN A 20 -2.40 5.79 -9.04
N LEU A 21 -3.06 6.08 -7.92
CA LEU A 21 -3.83 7.32 -7.76
C LEU A 21 -2.95 8.56 -7.66
N ASP A 22 -1.82 8.48 -6.95
CA ASP A 22 -0.83 9.58 -6.89
C ASP A 22 -0.36 9.94 -8.31
N ASN A 23 -0.04 8.94 -9.14
CA ASN A 23 0.33 9.17 -10.55
C ASN A 23 -0.79 9.81 -11.37
N GLN A 24 -2.04 9.32 -11.25
CA GLN A 24 -3.18 9.90 -11.97
C GLN A 24 -3.46 11.35 -11.55
N ILE A 25 -3.32 11.66 -10.26
CA ILE A 25 -3.46 13.02 -9.73
C ILE A 25 -2.37 13.91 -10.31
N PHE A 26 -1.12 13.46 -10.28
CA PHE A 26 0.02 14.18 -10.84
C PHE A 26 -0.17 14.51 -12.33
N ASP A 27 -0.57 13.53 -13.15
CA ASP A 27 -0.80 13.73 -14.59
C ASP A 27 -1.87 14.79 -14.89
N ILE A 28 -2.97 14.79 -14.10
CA ILE A 28 -4.03 15.78 -14.22
C ILE A 28 -3.52 17.18 -13.83
N GLU A 29 -2.77 17.29 -12.74
CA GLU A 29 -2.21 18.54 -12.28
C GLU A 29 -1.21 19.13 -13.28
N GLN A 30 -0.35 18.31 -13.88
CA GLN A 30 0.55 18.74 -14.96
C GLN A 30 -0.24 19.23 -16.18
N THR A 31 -1.29 18.51 -16.56
CA THR A 31 -2.16 18.92 -17.69
C THR A 31 -2.83 20.27 -17.44
N LEU A 32 -3.34 20.49 -16.22
CA LEU A 32 -3.96 21.77 -15.85
C LEU A 32 -2.94 22.91 -15.79
N GLY A 33 -1.75 22.67 -15.24
CA GLY A 33 -0.67 23.66 -15.19
C GLY A 33 -0.22 24.11 -16.58
N VAL A 34 -0.03 23.18 -17.51
CA VAL A 34 0.33 23.48 -18.91
C VAL A 34 -0.75 24.31 -19.61
N LYS A 35 -2.03 23.99 -19.37
CA LYS A 35 -3.16 24.76 -19.92
C LYS A 35 -3.22 26.18 -19.36
N ALA A 36 -2.95 26.37 -18.07
CA ALA A 36 -2.94 27.69 -17.44
C ALA A 36 -1.83 28.59 -18.00
N VAL A 37 -0.61 28.06 -18.20
CA VAL A 37 0.51 28.81 -18.82
C VAL A 37 0.20 29.19 -20.26
N SER A 38 -0.51 28.34 -21.00
CA SER A 38 -0.90 28.60 -22.40
C SER A 38 -2.00 29.67 -22.53
N TYR A 39 -2.68 30.03 -21.44
CA TYR A 39 -3.82 30.96 -21.42
C TYR A 39 -3.42 32.42 -21.12
N ASP A 40 -2.17 32.72 -20.76
CA ASP A 40 -1.69 34.10 -20.53
C ASP A 40 -1.69 34.99 -21.81
N GLY A 41 -2.28 34.48 -22.91
CA GLY A 41 -2.54 35.17 -24.17
C GLY A 41 -4.00 35.05 -24.66
N MET A 42 -4.95 35.70 -23.98
CA MET A 42 -6.24 36.23 -24.51
C MET A 42 -7.42 35.24 -24.77
N PRO A 43 -8.71 35.66 -24.62
CA PRO A 43 -9.80 34.75 -24.26
C PRO A 43 -10.78 34.42 -25.39
N GLY A 44 -11.33 33.19 -25.35
CA GLY A 44 -12.54 32.83 -26.08
C GLY A 44 -12.86 31.34 -25.98
N GLY A 45 -13.91 30.97 -25.26
CA GLY A 45 -14.51 29.64 -25.39
C GLY A 45 -15.20 29.08 -24.15
N ASP A 46 -16.53 29.15 -24.14
CA ASP A 46 -17.44 28.54 -23.15
C ASP A 46 -17.23 27.02 -23.00
N SER A 47 -16.76 26.36 -24.07
CA SER A 47 -16.45 24.93 -24.12
C SER A 47 -15.19 24.53 -23.35
N ILE A 48 -14.22 25.42 -23.16
CA ILE A 48 -12.97 25.14 -22.44
C ILE A 48 -13.19 25.24 -20.92
N SER A 49 -14.06 26.16 -20.47
CA SER A 49 -14.41 26.32 -19.05
C SER A 49 -15.02 25.05 -18.44
N LYS A 50 -15.88 24.37 -19.20
CA LYS A 50 -16.51 23.10 -18.83
C LYS A 50 -15.51 21.94 -18.72
N VAL A 51 -14.50 21.92 -19.61
CA VAL A 51 -13.40 20.94 -19.55
C VAL A 51 -12.56 21.12 -18.29
N THR A 52 -12.32 22.36 -17.84
CA THR A 52 -11.62 22.62 -16.58
C THR A 52 -12.45 22.26 -15.35
N GLU A 53 -13.76 22.49 -15.37
CA GLU A 53 -14.67 22.12 -14.29
C GLU A 53 -14.78 20.59 -14.13
N ASP A 54 -15.05 19.85 -15.20
CA ASP A 54 -15.12 18.38 -15.18
C ASP A 54 -13.80 17.76 -14.71
N THR A 55 -12.67 18.35 -15.12
CA THR A 55 -11.33 17.91 -14.69
C THR A 55 -11.11 18.18 -13.19
N ALA A 56 -11.57 19.32 -12.67
CA ALA A 56 -11.50 19.64 -11.25
C ALA A 56 -12.35 18.69 -10.40
N VAL A 57 -13.57 18.36 -10.85
CA VAL A 57 -14.46 17.38 -10.19
C VAL A 57 -13.81 15.99 -10.17
N LYS A 58 -13.19 15.57 -11.27
CA LYS A 58 -12.45 14.30 -11.35
C LYS A 58 -11.26 14.29 -10.38
N LEU A 59 -10.48 15.37 -10.33
CA LEU A 59 -9.35 15.51 -9.41
C LEU A 59 -9.80 15.42 -7.95
N ALA A 60 -10.86 16.14 -7.57
CA ALA A 60 -11.44 16.06 -6.24
C ALA A 60 -11.88 14.62 -5.88
N THR A 61 -12.51 13.93 -6.83
CA THR A 61 -12.92 12.53 -6.66
C THR A 61 -11.74 11.58 -6.44
N LEU A 62 -10.66 11.74 -7.21
CA LEU A 62 -9.45 10.92 -7.06
C LEU A 62 -8.76 11.17 -5.71
N ARG A 63 -8.68 12.44 -5.28
CA ARG A 63 -8.12 12.81 -3.96
C ARG A 63 -8.94 12.22 -2.81
N GLU A 64 -10.26 12.22 -2.90
CA GLU A 64 -11.12 11.61 -1.88
C GLU A 64 -10.95 10.07 -1.84
N LYS A 65 -10.88 9.40 -3.00
CA LYS A 65 -10.58 7.96 -3.06
C LYS A 65 -9.22 7.63 -2.46
N GLN A 66 -8.22 8.44 -2.77
CA GLN A 66 -6.88 8.28 -2.23
C GLN A 66 -6.86 8.43 -0.71
N LYS A 67 -7.53 9.46 -0.16
CA LYS A 67 -7.66 9.66 1.28
C LYS A 67 -8.24 8.41 1.97
N LYS A 68 -9.34 7.87 1.44
CA LYS A 68 -9.95 6.64 1.96
C LYS A 68 -8.99 5.45 1.93
N LEU A 69 -8.24 5.28 0.83
CA LEU A 69 -7.24 4.20 0.74
C LEU A 69 -6.07 4.39 1.72
N ARG A 70 -5.62 5.63 1.99
CA ARG A 70 -4.60 5.88 3.01
C ARG A 70 -5.11 5.51 4.41
N ASP A 71 -6.38 5.78 4.72
CA ASP A 71 -7.00 5.34 5.97
C ASP A 71 -7.10 3.81 6.06
N GLU A 72 -7.47 3.13 4.96
CA GLU A 72 -7.50 1.67 4.86
C GLU A 72 -6.10 1.05 5.01
N LEU A 73 -5.09 1.66 4.40
CA LEU A 73 -3.69 1.24 4.52
C LEU A 73 -3.24 1.27 5.98
N TRP A 74 -3.59 2.32 6.71
CA TRP A 74 -3.28 2.47 8.13
C TRP A 74 -3.98 1.43 8.99
N LYS A 75 -5.27 1.20 8.76
CA LYS A 75 -6.01 0.13 9.42
C LYS A 75 -5.38 -1.24 9.14
N GLN A 76 -4.98 -1.51 7.91
CA GLN A 76 -4.36 -2.78 7.54
C GLN A 76 -2.97 -2.96 8.16
N ARG A 77 -2.15 -1.89 8.22
CA ARG A 77 -0.87 -1.91 8.90
C ARG A 77 -1.02 -2.26 10.38
N VAL A 78 -1.93 -1.60 11.09
CA VAL A 78 -2.17 -1.86 12.51
C VAL A 78 -2.56 -3.32 12.73
N LYS A 79 -3.48 -3.87 11.92
CA LYS A 79 -3.87 -5.29 12.01
C LYS A 79 -2.68 -6.24 11.81
N ILE A 80 -1.80 -5.95 10.85
CA ILE A 80 -0.61 -6.77 10.58
C ILE A 80 0.39 -6.67 11.74
N GLU A 81 0.69 -5.45 12.20
CA GLU A 81 1.60 -5.20 13.32
C GLU A 81 1.12 -5.88 14.61
N GLU A 82 -0.17 -5.84 14.91
CA GLU A 82 -0.77 -6.55 16.04
C GLU A 82 -0.67 -8.07 15.90
N ALA A 83 -0.82 -8.61 14.69
CA ALA A 83 -0.68 -10.03 14.43
C ALA A 83 0.78 -10.48 14.63
N ILE A 84 1.73 -9.69 14.13
CA ILE A 84 3.17 -9.90 14.30
C ILE A 84 3.58 -9.81 15.78
N TYR A 85 3.06 -8.82 16.51
CA TYR A 85 3.39 -8.60 17.93
C TYR A 85 3.03 -9.79 18.84
N LYS A 86 2.04 -10.60 18.43
CA LYS A 86 1.58 -11.77 19.20
C LYS A 86 2.41 -13.02 18.95
N LEU A 87 3.34 -12.99 18.00
CA LEU A 87 4.27 -14.10 17.77
C LEU A 87 5.28 -14.17 18.91
N SER A 88 5.45 -15.36 19.47
CA SER A 88 6.45 -15.61 20.52
C SER A 88 7.88 -15.67 19.97
N ASN A 89 8.04 -16.07 18.71
CA ASN A 89 9.33 -16.16 18.05
C ASN A 89 9.72 -14.79 17.45
N ALA A 90 10.79 -14.20 17.98
CA ALA A 90 11.29 -12.88 17.56
C ALA A 90 11.76 -12.86 16.10
N ASP A 91 12.43 -13.92 15.62
CA ASP A 91 12.91 -14.02 14.24
C ASP A 91 11.74 -14.11 13.25
N HIS A 92 10.67 -14.83 13.63
CA HIS A 92 9.43 -14.87 12.85
C HIS A 92 8.75 -13.50 12.78
N ALA A 93 8.71 -12.78 13.90
CA ALA A 93 8.15 -11.44 13.93
C ALA A 93 8.97 -10.47 13.04
N GLU A 94 10.30 -10.52 13.13
CA GLU A 94 11.17 -9.62 12.38
C GLU A 94 11.14 -9.91 10.88
N VAL A 95 11.21 -11.18 10.45
CA VAL A 95 11.16 -11.51 9.01
C VAL A 95 9.85 -11.04 8.37
N LEU A 96 8.71 -11.15 9.07
CA LEU A 96 7.43 -10.69 8.57
C LEU A 96 7.33 -9.16 8.54
N ARG A 97 7.79 -8.48 9.60
CA ARG A 97 7.79 -7.00 9.65
C ARG A 97 8.64 -6.43 8.52
N ARG A 98 9.84 -6.97 8.31
CA ARG A 98 10.72 -6.59 7.20
C ARG A 98 10.07 -6.83 5.84
N ARG A 99 9.48 -8.01 5.64
CA ARG A 99 8.92 -8.38 4.33
C ARG A 99 7.66 -7.59 3.97
N TYR A 100 6.75 -7.39 4.92
CA TYR A 100 5.41 -6.88 4.65
C TYR A 100 5.20 -5.43 5.06
N ILE A 101 5.87 -4.95 6.11
CA ILE A 101 5.75 -3.54 6.54
C ILE A 101 6.86 -2.69 5.92
N ARG A 102 8.11 -3.15 5.97
CA ARG A 102 9.27 -2.43 5.39
C ARG A 102 9.47 -2.70 3.89
N MET A 103 8.68 -3.60 3.30
CA MET A 103 8.72 -3.97 1.87
C MET A 103 10.10 -4.43 1.36
N GLN A 104 10.92 -5.01 2.23
CA GLN A 104 12.27 -5.44 1.86
C GLN A 104 12.26 -6.69 0.96
N THR A 105 13.29 -6.82 0.12
CA THR A 105 13.53 -8.03 -0.67
C THR A 105 14.07 -9.14 0.21
N PHE A 106 14.01 -10.40 -0.26
CA PHE A 106 14.52 -11.52 0.56
C PHE A 106 16.03 -11.43 0.74
N GLU A 107 16.74 -10.92 -0.27
CA GLU A 107 18.18 -10.66 -0.26
C GLU A 107 18.55 -9.61 0.78
N THR A 108 17.84 -8.47 0.82
CA THR A 108 18.06 -7.42 1.83
C THR A 108 17.81 -7.94 3.24
N ILE A 109 16.77 -8.75 3.41
CA ILE A 109 16.44 -9.35 4.71
C ILE A 109 17.54 -10.33 5.14
N ALA A 110 18.04 -11.15 4.21
CA ALA A 110 19.11 -12.11 4.48
C ALA A 110 20.38 -11.40 4.95
N GLU A 111 20.77 -10.33 4.26
CA GLU A 111 21.91 -9.49 4.65
C GLU A 111 21.71 -8.88 6.05
N GLU A 112 20.58 -8.22 6.30
CA GLU A 112 20.35 -7.53 7.56
C GLU A 112 20.08 -8.45 8.76
N MET A 113 19.63 -9.69 8.52
CA MET A 113 19.44 -10.70 9.56
C MET A 113 20.65 -11.64 9.71
N TYR A 114 21.72 -11.43 8.95
CA TYR A 114 22.92 -12.29 8.94
C TYR A 114 22.59 -13.77 8.64
N MET A 115 21.69 -14.00 7.70
CA MET A 115 21.19 -15.31 7.29
C MET A 115 21.44 -15.57 5.80
N THR A 116 21.41 -16.83 5.39
CA THR A 116 21.33 -17.14 3.96
C THR A 116 19.93 -16.85 3.43
N GLU A 117 19.82 -16.42 2.18
CA GLU A 117 18.52 -16.16 1.54
C GLU A 117 17.60 -17.39 1.60
N ARG A 118 18.16 -18.59 1.38
CA ARG A 118 17.46 -19.88 1.53
C ARG A 118 16.83 -20.02 2.92
N TRP A 119 17.56 -19.65 3.97
CA TRP A 119 17.06 -19.73 5.33
C TRP A 119 15.95 -18.71 5.59
N VAL A 120 16.05 -17.49 5.03
CA VAL A 120 14.99 -16.49 5.12
C VAL A 120 13.69 -17.00 4.49
N TYR A 121 13.73 -17.69 3.34
CA TYR A 121 12.52 -18.29 2.76
C TYR A 121 11.86 -19.32 3.69
N ILE A 122 12.67 -20.17 4.34
CA ILE A 122 12.18 -21.18 5.28
C ILE A 122 11.57 -20.52 6.52
N LEU A 123 12.28 -19.55 7.09
CA LEU A 123 11.86 -18.78 8.26
C LEU A 123 10.56 -18.03 7.98
N HIS A 124 10.45 -17.38 6.82
CA HIS A 124 9.24 -16.70 6.35
C HIS A 124 8.04 -17.66 6.23
N GLY A 125 8.24 -18.83 5.65
CA GLY A 125 7.20 -19.85 5.54
C GLY A 125 6.68 -20.32 6.92
N ARG A 126 7.61 -20.56 7.86
CA ARG A 126 7.27 -20.92 9.25
C ARG A 126 6.53 -19.80 9.97
N ALA A 127 7.00 -18.57 9.83
CA ALA A 127 6.36 -17.40 10.43
C ALA A 127 4.92 -17.20 9.92
N LEU A 128 4.66 -17.45 8.63
CA LEU A 128 3.30 -17.42 8.08
C LEU A 128 2.40 -18.52 8.65
N GLN A 129 2.95 -19.71 8.92
CA GLN A 129 2.21 -20.79 9.55
C GLN A 129 1.80 -20.41 10.98
N ASP A 130 2.68 -19.77 11.73
CA ASP A 130 2.37 -19.30 13.10
C ASP A 130 1.23 -18.27 13.10
N ILE A 131 1.23 -17.33 12.15
CA ILE A 131 0.11 -16.39 11.96
C ILE A 131 -1.19 -17.14 11.65
N ALA A 132 -1.15 -18.12 10.74
CA ALA A 132 -2.34 -18.90 10.39
C ALA A 132 -2.91 -19.64 11.61
N ASN A 133 -2.03 -20.28 12.39
CA ASN A 133 -2.40 -20.97 13.62
C ASN A 133 -3.04 -19.99 14.62
N GLN A 134 -2.45 -18.81 14.83
CA GLN A 134 -2.98 -17.77 15.72
C GLN A 134 -4.39 -17.30 15.32
N GLN A 135 -4.68 -17.17 14.02
CA GLN A 135 -6.00 -16.74 13.55
C GLN A 135 -7.07 -17.82 13.73
N ASN A 136 -6.71 -19.09 13.58
CA ASN A 136 -7.63 -20.21 13.78
C ASN A 136 -8.14 -20.30 15.23
N TYR A 137 -7.30 -19.99 16.23
CA TYR A 137 -7.73 -19.96 17.65
C TYR A 137 -8.83 -18.93 17.94
N LYS A 138 -8.95 -17.86 17.13
CA LYS A 138 -9.99 -16.82 17.31
C LYS A 138 -11.35 -17.18 16.73
N THR A 139 -11.46 -18.29 15.98
CA THR A 139 -12.72 -18.68 15.31
C THR A 139 -13.43 -19.82 16.05
N VAL A 140 -12.79 -20.40 17.07
CA VAL A 140 -13.25 -21.59 17.81
C VAL A 140 -13.63 -21.27 19.27
N GLN A 141 -13.53 -20.00 19.68
CA GLN A 141 -14.06 -19.46 20.94
C GLN A 141 -15.19 -18.48 20.64
#